data_AF-A0A924H256-F1
#
_entry.id   AF-A0A924H256-F1
#
_cell.length_a   1.000
_cell.length_b   1.000
_cell.length_c   1.000
_cell.angle_alpha   90.00
_cell.angle_beta   90.00
_cell.angle_gamma   90.00
#
_symmetry.space_group_name_H-M   'P 1'
#
loop_
_entity.id
_entity.type
_entity.pdbx_description
1 polymer ?
#
loop_
_entity_poly.entity_id
_entity_poly.type
_entity_poly.pdbx_seq_one_letter_code
_entity_poly.pdbx_strand_id
1 'polypeptide(L)'
;MKFKIVLPIILSLFFISAVAQHKVFAYSQIQSRNDVQQWGKVQNVGDQVARFSPAEIDLNIDKKYHLTIVSKTDLPDNGIVYLCNDEKSNRVTVMLFDNSKMFLYSKTKRFQINFDHFQNRGIIADTD
;
A
#
# COMPACT_ATOMS: atom_id res chain seq x y z
N MET A 1 -60.07 -7.74 -8.25
CA MET A 1 -58.84 -8.56 -8.34
C MET A 1 -58.11 -8.27 -9.64
N LYS A 2 -56.95 -7.62 -9.60
CA LYS A 2 -55.92 -7.65 -10.65
C LYS A 2 -54.54 -7.46 -10.00
N PHE A 3 -53.84 -8.57 -9.78
CA PHE A 3 -52.39 -8.61 -9.51
C PHE A 3 -51.65 -8.41 -10.84
N LYS A 4 -50.59 -7.58 -10.85
CA LYS A 4 -49.54 -7.34 -11.88
C LYS A 4 -49.13 -5.86 -11.72
N ILE A 5 -47.91 -5.43 -11.40
CA ILE A 5 -46.56 -5.94 -11.64
C ILE A 5 -45.68 -5.39 -10.50
N VAL A 6 -44.96 -6.28 -9.81
CA VAL A 6 -43.83 -5.93 -8.95
C VAL A 6 -42.62 -5.76 -9.88
N LEU A 7 -41.68 -4.86 -9.53
CA LEU A 7 -40.44 -4.44 -10.21
C LEU A 7 -40.61 -3.28 -11.21
N PRO A 8 -40.02 -2.12 -10.86
CA PRO A 8 -38.60 -1.97 -11.15
C PRO A 8 -37.81 -1.62 -9.89
N ILE A 9 -37.44 -2.65 -9.12
CA ILE A 9 -36.42 -2.54 -8.06
C ILE A 9 -35.01 -2.78 -8.65
N ILE A 10 -34.88 -2.98 -9.97
CA ILE A 10 -33.64 -3.39 -10.65
C ILE A 10 -33.10 -2.28 -11.56
N LEU A 11 -32.91 -1.05 -11.07
CA LEU A 11 -32.19 -0.04 -11.88
C LEU A 11 -31.26 0.91 -11.12
N SER A 12 -30.94 0.62 -9.86
CA SER A 12 -29.98 1.43 -9.10
C SER A 12 -28.94 0.61 -8.33
N LEU A 13 -28.69 -0.63 -8.75
CA LEU A 13 -27.48 -1.37 -8.41
C LEU A 13 -26.35 -0.96 -9.37
N PHE A 14 -26.08 0.35 -9.47
CA PHE A 14 -24.74 0.79 -9.86
C PHE A 14 -23.85 0.51 -8.65
N PHE A 15 -23.44 -0.75 -8.51
CA PHE A 15 -22.24 -1.09 -7.77
C PHE A 15 -21.10 -0.39 -8.49
N ILE A 16 -20.79 0.81 -8.03
CA ILE A 16 -19.50 1.43 -8.27
C ILE A 16 -18.53 0.59 -7.45
N SER A 17 -18.15 -0.58 -7.96
CA SER A 17 -16.96 -1.28 -7.51
C SER A 17 -15.82 -0.31 -7.76
N ALA A 18 -15.44 0.44 -6.72
CA ALA A 18 -14.20 1.18 -6.71
C ALA A 18 -13.10 0.16 -7.04
N VAL A 19 -12.65 0.16 -8.29
CA VAL A 19 -11.53 -0.62 -8.77
C VAL A 19 -10.31 -0.11 -8.00
N ALA A 20 -10.03 -0.75 -6.87
CA ALA A 20 -8.86 -0.48 -6.07
C ALA A 20 -7.64 -0.77 -6.94
N GLN A 21 -6.97 0.30 -7.36
CA GLN A 21 -5.89 0.24 -8.33
C GLN A 21 -4.64 -0.32 -7.66
N HIS A 22 -3.96 -1.24 -8.36
CA HIS A 22 -2.65 -1.72 -7.94
C HIS A 22 -1.65 -0.55 -7.97
N LYS A 23 -0.91 -0.33 -6.89
CA LYS A 23 0.16 0.68 -6.84
C LYS A 23 1.50 -0.01 -6.69
N VAL A 24 2.51 0.51 -7.38
CA VAL A 24 3.87 -0.03 -7.35
C VAL A 24 4.83 1.12 -7.11
N PHE A 25 5.68 1.00 -6.10
CA PHE A 25 6.67 2.02 -5.73
C PHE A 25 8.05 1.41 -5.68
N ALA A 26 9.03 2.03 -6.33
CA ALA A 26 10.43 1.67 -6.15
C ALA A 26 11.04 2.42 -4.98
N TYR A 27 12.05 1.80 -4.37
CA TYR A 27 12.91 2.41 -3.38
C TYR A 27 14.25 1.71 -3.37
N SER A 28 15.29 2.47 -3.05
CA SER A 28 16.64 1.93 -2.85
C SER A 28 17.18 2.17 -1.44
N GLN A 29 16.44 2.92 -0.62
CA GLN A 29 16.89 3.40 0.68
C GLN A 29 15.83 3.27 1.76
N ILE A 30 16.27 2.89 2.96
CA ILE A 30 15.41 2.79 4.15
C ILE A 30 16.07 3.42 5.38
N GLN A 31 15.27 3.72 6.39
CA GLN A 31 15.74 4.00 7.75
C GLN A 31 15.02 3.09 8.73
N SER A 32 15.73 2.56 9.72
CA SER A 32 15.15 1.84 10.84
C SER A 32 15.20 2.67 12.11
N ARG A 33 14.25 2.45 13.02
CA ARG A 33 14.26 3.09 14.34
C ARG A 33 15.07 2.26 15.33
N ASN A 34 15.89 2.90 16.15
CA ASN A 34 16.65 2.25 17.23
C ASN A 34 15.80 2.08 18.51
N ASP A 35 16.39 1.46 19.53
CA ASP A 35 15.72 1.15 20.80
C ASP A 35 15.25 2.42 21.55
N VAL A 36 16.01 3.51 21.43
CA VAL A 36 15.67 4.82 22.00
C VAL A 36 14.71 5.64 21.13
N GLN A 37 14.02 5.00 20.18
CA GLN A 37 12.97 5.62 19.37
C GLN A 37 13.47 6.77 18.48
N GLN A 38 14.72 6.72 18.01
CA GLN A 38 15.29 7.65 17.04
C GLN A 38 15.48 6.97 15.69
N TRP A 39 15.28 7.72 14.59
CA TRP A 39 15.60 7.23 13.25
C TRP A 39 17.11 7.09 13.09
N GLY A 40 17.53 5.91 12.66
CA GLY A 40 18.91 5.64 12.32
C GLY A 40 19.33 6.30 11.01
N LYS A 41 20.57 6.01 10.62
CA LYS A 41 21.12 6.42 9.33
C LYS A 41 20.34 5.76 8.18
N VAL A 42 20.32 6.45 7.05
CA VAL A 42 19.83 5.89 5.79
C VAL A 42 20.71 4.71 5.39
N GLN A 43 20.07 3.60 5.03
CA GLN A 43 20.69 2.36 4.58
C GLN A 43 20.28 2.10 3.14
N ASN A 44 21.26 1.78 2.28
CA ASN A 44 20.99 1.35 0.92
C ASN A 44 20.67 -0.16 0.93
N VAL A 45 19.56 -0.54 0.29
CA VAL A 45 19.06 -1.93 0.23
C VAL A 45 19.01 -2.47 -1.22
N GLY A 46 19.67 -1.77 -2.15
CA GLY A 46 19.57 -2.01 -3.58
C GLY A 46 18.17 -1.66 -4.11
N ASP A 47 17.97 -1.82 -5.41
CA ASP A 47 16.68 -1.53 -6.04
C ASP A 47 15.61 -2.53 -5.57
N GLN A 48 14.60 -2.03 -4.88
CA GLN A 48 13.47 -2.79 -4.35
C GLN A 48 12.15 -2.19 -4.82
N VAL A 49 11.07 -2.96 -4.66
CA VAL A 49 9.72 -2.57 -5.04
C VAL A 49 8.72 -2.93 -3.95
N ALA A 50 7.84 -2.00 -3.61
CA ALA A 50 6.65 -2.23 -2.79
C ALA A 50 5.43 -2.29 -3.70
N ARG A 51 4.70 -3.40 -3.67
CA ARG A 51 3.48 -3.63 -4.45
C ARG A 51 2.28 -3.58 -3.52
N PHE A 52 1.29 -2.80 -3.89
CA PHE A 52 0.02 -2.66 -3.18
C PHE A 52 -1.08 -3.15 -4.11
N SER A 53 -1.89 -4.06 -3.59
CA SER A 53 -3.15 -4.47 -4.20
C SER A 53 -4.31 -4.09 -3.26
N PRO A 54 -5.57 -4.37 -3.66
CA PRO A 54 -6.71 -4.17 -2.76
C PRO A 54 -6.65 -4.99 -1.46
N ALA A 55 -5.99 -6.14 -1.48
CA ALA A 55 -6.02 -7.12 -0.40
C ALA A 55 -4.66 -7.33 0.28
N GLU A 56 -3.56 -6.94 -0.37
CA GLU A 56 -2.21 -7.28 0.08
C GLU A 56 -1.20 -6.17 -0.20
N ILE A 57 -0.12 -6.18 0.57
CA ILE A 57 1.06 -5.35 0.37
C ILE A 57 2.29 -6.27 0.42
N ASP A 58 3.06 -6.30 -0.67
CA ASP A 58 4.30 -7.06 -0.78
C ASP A 58 5.50 -6.13 -0.87
N LEU A 59 6.52 -6.39 -0.05
CA LEU A 59 7.75 -5.60 -0.04
C LEU A 59 8.92 -6.38 0.59
N ASN A 60 10.14 -5.88 0.40
CA ASN A 60 11.35 -6.47 0.96
C ASN A 60 12.20 -5.42 1.68
N ILE A 61 12.42 -5.58 2.99
CA ILE A 61 13.17 -4.62 3.80
C ILE A 61 14.36 -5.33 4.45
N ASP A 62 14.17 -5.91 5.62
CA ASP A 62 15.09 -6.83 6.32
C ASP A 62 14.72 -8.30 6.08
N LYS A 63 13.50 -8.51 5.59
CA LYS A 63 12.94 -9.77 5.10
C LYS A 63 11.88 -9.46 4.05
N LYS A 64 11.45 -10.50 3.35
CA LYS A 64 10.23 -10.42 2.54
C LYS A 64 9.01 -10.33 3.45
N TYR A 65 8.18 -9.33 3.21
CA TYR A 65 6.91 -9.11 3.86
C TYR A 65 5.80 -9.38 2.84
N HIS A 66 4.91 -10.28 3.21
CA HIS A 66 3.60 -10.45 2.58
C HIS A 66 2.55 -10.06 3.63
N LEU A 67 1.85 -8.96 3.38
CA LEU A 67 0.96 -8.34 4.35
C LEU A 67 -0.47 -8.39 3.83
N THR A 68 -1.36 -9.13 4.50
CA THR A 68 -2.79 -9.12 4.20
C THR A 68 -3.44 -7.90 4.83
N ILE A 69 -4.10 -7.06 4.02
CA ILE A 69 -4.81 -5.86 4.47
C ILE A 69 -6.11 -6.29 5.17
N VAL A 70 -6.27 -5.84 6.41
CA VAL A 70 -7.47 -6.06 7.24
C VAL A 70 -8.38 -4.83 7.19
N SER A 71 -7.80 -3.64 7.20
CA SER A 71 -8.56 -2.40 7.01
C SER A 71 -7.71 -1.31 6.40
N LYS A 72 -8.39 -0.34 5.77
CA LYS A 72 -7.81 0.84 5.15
C LYS A 72 -8.52 2.08 5.72
N THR A 73 -7.75 3.10 6.05
CA THR A 73 -8.26 4.41 6.48
C THR A 73 -7.57 5.49 5.68
N ASP A 74 -8.33 6.26 4.93
CA ASP A 74 -7.82 7.43 4.22
C ASP A 74 -7.65 8.60 5.21
N LEU A 75 -6.51 9.28 5.12
CA LEU A 75 -6.15 10.47 5.90
C LEU A 75 -6.25 11.71 4.99
N PRO A 76 -6.23 12.93 5.55
CA PRO A 76 -6.00 14.15 4.78
C PRO A 76 -4.71 14.08 3.94
N ASP A 77 -4.60 14.95 2.95
CA ASP A 77 -3.39 15.11 2.11
C ASP A 77 -2.92 13.80 1.44
N ASN A 78 -3.88 13.01 0.92
CA ASN A 78 -3.63 11.73 0.24
C ASN A 78 -2.90 10.68 1.10
N GLY A 79 -2.89 10.83 2.42
CA GLY A 79 -2.35 9.84 3.34
C GLY A 79 -3.27 8.61 3.42
N ILE A 80 -2.71 7.42 3.62
CA ILE A 80 -3.47 6.19 3.82
C ILE A 80 -2.82 5.35 4.91
N VAL A 81 -3.62 4.88 5.86
CA VAL A 81 -3.21 3.89 6.86
C VAL A 81 -3.83 2.54 6.50
N TYR A 82 -2.99 1.53 6.37
CA TYR A 82 -3.38 0.13 6.24
C TYR A 82 -3.07 -0.58 7.55
N LEU A 83 -4.07 -1.27 8.08
CA LEU A 83 -3.89 -2.24 9.14
C LEU A 83 -3.79 -3.61 8.49
N CYS A 84 -2.69 -4.30 8.72
CA CYS A 84 -2.36 -5.56 8.06
C CYS A 84 -2.04 -6.66 9.08
N ASN A 85 -2.05 -7.89 8.59
CA ASN A 85 -1.46 -9.05 9.25
C ASN A 85 -0.29 -9.56 8.40
N ASP A 86 0.82 -9.94 9.02
CA ASP A 86 1.85 -10.73 8.34
C ASP A 86 1.45 -12.21 8.21
N GLU A 87 2.26 -13.01 7.52
CA GLU A 87 2.02 -14.46 7.34
C GLU A 87 1.85 -15.25 8.66
N LYS A 88 2.32 -14.70 9.78
CA LYS A 88 2.20 -15.29 11.12
C LYS A 88 1.04 -14.67 11.91
N SER A 89 0.14 -13.95 11.24
CA SER A 89 -0.98 -13.20 11.84
C SER A 89 -0.57 -12.11 12.83
N ASN A 90 0.69 -11.64 12.81
CA ASN A 90 1.09 -10.51 13.63
C ASN A 90 0.59 -9.22 13.00
N ARG A 91 0.09 -8.31 13.84
CA ARG A 91 -0.38 -7.00 13.41
C ARG A 91 0.78 -6.14 12.90
N VAL A 92 0.61 -5.57 11.72
CA VAL A 92 1.52 -4.61 11.09
C VAL A 92 0.72 -3.41 10.63
N THR A 93 1.22 -2.20 10.87
CA THR A 93 0.60 -0.98 10.35
C THR A 93 1.49 -0.41 9.26
N VAL A 94 0.92 -0.18 8.08
CA VAL A 94 1.59 0.51 6.99
C VAL A 94 0.92 1.86 6.80
N MET A 95 1.72 2.93 6.76
CA MET A 95 1.21 4.28 6.52
C MET A 95 1.90 4.86 5.29
N LEU A 96 1.11 5.25 4.31
CA LEU A 96 1.54 5.84 3.05
C LEU A 96 1.23 7.35 3.08
N PHE A 97 2.20 8.19 2.77
CA PHE A 97 2.02 9.64 2.66
C PHE A 97 2.28 10.08 1.23
N ASP A 98 1.25 10.60 0.57
CA ASP A 98 1.28 11.22 -0.76
C ASP A 98 2.10 10.42 -1.79
N ASN A 99 2.02 9.09 -1.71
CA ASN A 99 2.77 8.16 -2.57
C ASN A 99 4.31 8.37 -2.61
N SER A 100 4.88 9.20 -1.73
CA SER A 100 6.30 9.59 -1.71
C SER A 100 7.07 8.91 -0.59
N LYS A 101 6.37 8.56 0.49
CA LYS A 101 6.96 7.97 1.68
C LYS A 101 6.02 6.93 2.28
N MET A 102 6.61 5.89 2.84
CA MET A 102 5.92 4.87 3.59
C MET A 102 6.58 4.64 4.95
N PHE A 103 5.77 4.37 5.96
CA PHE A 103 6.22 3.83 7.22
C PHE A 103 5.63 2.43 7.44
N LEU A 104 6.45 1.51 7.94
CA LEU A 104 6.01 0.18 8.36
C LEU A 104 6.30 0.02 9.85
N TYR A 105 5.26 -0.30 10.61
CA TYR A 105 5.32 -0.53 12.05
C TYR A 105 4.92 -1.98 12.35
N SER A 106 5.86 -2.74 12.89
CA SER A 106 5.60 -4.04 13.50
C SER A 106 5.84 -3.94 15.02
N LYS A 107 5.53 -5.01 15.76
CA LYS A 107 5.73 -5.07 17.21
C LYS A 107 7.15 -4.67 17.63
N THR A 108 8.16 -5.10 16.88
CA THR A 108 9.58 -4.94 17.26
C THR A 108 10.35 -3.99 16.35
N LYS A 109 9.91 -3.79 15.11
CA LYS A 109 10.65 -3.00 14.11
C LYS A 109 9.80 -1.90 13.51
N ARG A 110 10.46 -0.80 13.17
CA ARG A 110 9.86 0.36 12.52
C ARG A 110 10.77 0.81 11.40
N PHE A 111 10.20 0.99 10.22
CA PHE A 111 10.92 1.40 9.03
C PHE A 111 10.28 2.62 8.42
N GLN A 112 11.12 3.50 7.87
CA GLN A 112 10.74 4.56 6.96
C GLN A 112 11.37 4.25 5.61
N ILE A 113 10.55 4.34 4.56
CA ILE A 113 10.95 4.16 3.17
C ILE A 113 10.58 5.43 2.43
N ASN A 114 11.56 6.06 1.80
CA ASN A 114 11.29 7.13 0.83
C ASN A 114 11.26 6.45 -0.54
N PHE A 115 10.19 6.64 -1.30
CA PHE A 115 10.10 6.07 -2.63
C PHE A 115 10.91 6.90 -3.60
N ASP A 116 11.57 6.20 -4.51
CA ASP A 116 12.29 6.83 -5.59
C ASP A 116 11.26 7.52 -6.47
N HIS A 117 11.40 8.84 -6.65
CA HIS A 117 10.63 9.52 -7.66
C HIS A 117 11.13 9.02 -9.00
N PHE A 118 10.31 8.19 -9.65
CA PHE A 118 10.43 7.98 -11.07
C PHE A 118 10.18 9.33 -11.75
N GLN A 119 11.24 10.13 -11.90
CA GLN A 119 11.37 10.98 -13.08
C GLN A 119 11.04 10.06 -14.24
N ASN A 120 9.97 10.39 -14.95
CA ASN A 120 9.42 9.72 -16.11
C ASN A 120 10.54 9.42 -17.12
N ARG A 121 11.36 8.39 -16.89
CA ARG A 121 12.40 7.93 -17.80
C ARG A 121 11.64 7.14 -18.85
N GLY A 122 11.53 7.78 -20.02
CA GLY A 122 10.55 7.49 -21.04
C GLY A 122 10.31 6.00 -21.25
N ILE A 123 9.02 5.65 -21.22
CA ILE A 123 8.51 4.58 -22.06
C ILE A 123 8.75 5.08 -23.50
N ILE A 124 9.95 4.83 -24.05
CA ILE A 124 10.13 4.84 -25.48
C ILE A 124 9.39 3.59 -25.94
N ALA A 125 8.26 3.82 -26.60
CA ALA A 125 7.55 2.79 -27.32
C ALA A 125 8.54 2.14 -28.30
N ASP A 126 8.87 0.87 -28.08
CA ASP A 126 9.45 0.06 -29.14
C ASP A 126 8.41 0.01 -30.26
N THR A 127 8.76 0.71 -31.33
CA THR A 127 8.10 0.62 -32.62
C THR A 127 8.84 -0.47 -33.37
N ASP A 128 8.18 -1.60 -33.58
CA ASP A 128 8.46 -2.53 -34.68
C ASP A 128 7.11 -2.88 -35.35
#